data_AF-A0A2E2EQ29-F1
#
_entry.id   AF-A0A2E2EQ29-F1
#
_cell.length_a   1.000
_cell.length_b   1.000
_cell.length_c   1.000
_cell.angle_alpha   90.00
_cell.angle_beta   90.00
_cell.angle_gamma   90.00
#
_symmetry.space_group_name_H-M   'P 1'
#
loop_
_entity.id
_entity.type
_entity.pdbx_description
1 polymer ?
#
loop_
_entity_poly.entity_id
_entity_poly.type
_entity_poly.pdbx_seq_one_letter_code
_entity_poly.pdbx_strand_id
1 'polypeptide(L)'
;MNKALKINSKHNIILLEGDSLVIPKSNSTVYVTGDLYNYEGTGISVPYFERKRANYYINNFAGGYARENNKNRTVVVYPNGSVKRSINYGLFSLSPRVTKGSTIKLMSEEQVEEMEATPLDWNVAIEKTLIKVTGVMSLYLLINRISGGF
;
A
#
# COMPACT_ATOMS: atom_id res chain seq x y z
N MET A 1 11.54 -10.97 23.45
CA MET A 1 11.80 -12.32 23.99
C MET A 1 11.80 -12.37 25.51
N ASN A 2 12.59 -11.55 26.19
CA ASN A 2 12.82 -11.65 27.65
C ASN A 2 11.60 -11.45 28.57
N LYS A 3 10.50 -10.88 28.06
CA LYS A 3 9.25 -10.71 28.83
C LYS A 3 8.38 -11.98 28.88
N ALA A 4 8.46 -12.83 27.86
CA ALA A 4 7.67 -14.06 27.74
C ALA A 4 8.39 -15.29 28.31
N LEU A 5 9.72 -15.24 28.46
CA LEU A 5 10.55 -16.33 28.99
C LEU A 5 10.65 -16.36 30.52
N LYS A 6 9.94 -15.49 31.24
CA LYS A 6 9.96 -15.47 32.71
C LYS A 6 8.97 -16.50 33.26
N ILE A 7 9.46 -17.35 34.17
CA ILE A 7 8.72 -18.46 34.80
C ILE A 7 7.44 -18.02 35.54
N ASN A 8 7.32 -16.73 35.89
CA ASN A 8 6.12 -16.15 36.51
C ASN A 8 5.73 -14.80 35.86
N SER A 9 5.55 -14.80 34.54
CA SER A 9 5.12 -13.60 33.81
C SER A 9 3.61 -13.46 33.88
N LYS A 10 3.12 -12.23 34.06
CA LYS A 10 1.68 -11.90 33.88
C LYS A 10 1.14 -12.16 32.47
N HIS A 11 2.02 -12.54 31.53
CA HIS A 11 1.69 -12.89 30.15
C HIS A 11 1.66 -14.41 29.94
N ASN A 12 1.84 -15.22 31.00
CA ASN A 12 1.68 -16.68 30.94
C ASN A 12 0.19 -16.98 30.75
N ILE A 13 -0.13 -17.81 29.76
CA ILE A 13 -1.50 -18.19 29.43
C ILE A 13 -1.70 -19.62 29.93
N ILE A 14 -2.78 -19.86 30.67
CA ILE A 14 -3.21 -21.20 31.08
C ILE A 14 -4.11 -21.74 29.96
N LEU A 15 -3.83 -22.94 29.47
CA LEU A 15 -4.62 -23.61 28.42
C LEU A 15 -5.33 -24.84 29.02
N LEU A 16 -6.56 -25.08 28.58
CA LEU A 16 -7.37 -26.24 28.97
C LEU A 16 -7.57 -27.19 27.79
N GLU A 17 -8.12 -28.37 28.07
CA GLU A 17 -8.45 -29.35 27.05
C GLU A 17 -9.49 -28.78 26.06
N GLY A 18 -9.15 -28.79 24.77
CA GLY A 18 -9.96 -28.21 23.70
C GLY A 18 -9.51 -26.82 23.23
N ASP A 19 -8.58 -26.16 23.94
CA ASP A 19 -8.04 -24.87 23.50
C ASP A 19 -7.12 -25.04 22.27
N SER A 20 -7.19 -24.07 21.34
CA SER A 20 -6.33 -24.02 20.15
C SER A 20 -5.48 -22.75 20.13
N LEU A 21 -4.16 -22.91 20.16
CA LEU A 21 -3.20 -21.80 20.02
C LEU A 21 -2.67 -21.74 18.59
N VAL A 22 -3.16 -20.78 17.80
CA VAL A 22 -2.67 -20.55 16.43
C VAL A 22 -1.70 -19.38 16.44
N ILE A 23 -0.41 -19.66 16.18
CA ILE A 23 0.60 -18.62 15.96
C ILE A 23 0.72 -18.42 14.44
N PRO A 24 0.10 -17.37 13.87
CA PRO A 24 0.23 -17.11 12.45
C PRO A 24 1.70 -16.78 12.12
N LYS A 25 2.19 -17.24 10.97
CA LYS A 25 3.49 -16.80 10.46
C LYS A 25 3.46 -15.28 10.35
N SER A 26 4.27 -14.60 11.16
CA SER A 26 4.47 -13.17 10.96
C SER A 26 5.20 -12.99 9.62
N ASN A 27 4.61 -12.28 8.67
CA ASN A 27 5.32 -11.79 7.49
C ASN A 27 6.29 -10.70 7.96
N SER A 28 7.39 -11.13 8.57
CA SER A 28 8.50 -10.29 9.00
C SER A 28 9.41 -9.97 7.82
N THR A 29 8.82 -9.75 6.66
CA THR A 29 9.50 -9.62 5.38
C THR A 29 8.91 -8.44 4.64
N VAL A 30 9.73 -7.82 3.83
CA VAL A 30 9.40 -6.74 2.91
C VAL A 30 9.66 -7.29 1.52
N TYR A 31 8.69 -7.14 0.62
CA TYR A 31 8.88 -7.52 -0.76
C TYR A 31 9.40 -6.32 -1.56
N VAL A 32 10.45 -6.48 -2.35
CA VAL A 32 11.02 -5.44 -3.20
C VAL A 32 10.87 -5.88 -4.64
N THR A 33 10.22 -5.08 -5.47
CA THR A 33 9.86 -5.42 -6.85
C THR A 33 9.96 -4.19 -7.75
N GLY A 34 9.90 -4.43 -9.06
CA GLY A 34 10.02 -3.42 -10.09
C GLY A 34 11.40 -3.43 -10.73
N ASP A 35 11.73 -2.28 -11.30
CA ASP A 35 12.83 -2.13 -12.25
C ASP A 35 14.17 -1.90 -11.52
N LEU A 36 14.65 -2.96 -10.87
CA LEU A 36 15.79 -2.97 -9.97
C LEU A 36 17.10 -3.22 -10.75
N TYR A 37 18.23 -2.70 -10.26
CA TYR A 37 19.52 -2.84 -10.94
C TYR A 37 19.98 -4.31 -10.98
N ASN A 38 20.23 -4.84 -12.17
CA ASN A 38 20.70 -6.22 -12.39
C ASN A 38 19.82 -7.31 -11.76
N TYR A 39 18.51 -7.10 -11.75
CA TYR A 39 17.57 -8.08 -11.21
C TYR A 39 16.52 -8.46 -12.27
N GLU A 40 16.66 -9.66 -12.84
CA GLU A 40 15.76 -10.20 -13.87
C GLU A 40 14.53 -10.95 -13.31
N GLY A 41 14.35 -10.94 -11.98
CA GLY A 41 13.23 -11.62 -11.32
C GLY A 41 12.00 -10.72 -11.09
N THR A 42 10.91 -11.30 -10.59
CA THR A 42 9.67 -10.55 -10.26
C THR A 42 9.79 -9.73 -8.97
N GLY A 43 10.72 -10.06 -8.08
CA GLY A 43 11.04 -9.31 -6.88
C GLY A 43 11.66 -10.17 -5.78
N ILE A 44 12.36 -9.55 -4.85
CA ILE A 44 13.05 -10.20 -3.72
C ILE A 44 12.26 -10.04 -2.41
N SER A 45 12.33 -11.06 -1.57
CA SER A 45 11.74 -11.04 -0.22
C SER A 45 12.85 -10.86 0.81
N VAL A 46 12.81 -9.77 1.57
CA VAL A 46 13.89 -9.35 2.47
C VAL A 46 13.40 -9.23 3.91
N PRO A 47 14.14 -9.71 4.93
CA PRO A 47 13.75 -9.53 6.32
C PRO A 47 13.46 -8.06 6.67
N TYR A 48 12.40 -7.83 7.44
CA TYR A 48 12.05 -6.50 7.92
C TYR A 48 13.02 -6.03 9.00
N PHE A 49 13.52 -4.80 8.83
CA PHE A 49 14.34 -4.08 9.80
C PHE A 49 13.60 -2.85 10.31
N GLU A 50 13.62 -2.67 11.63
CA GLU A 50 12.94 -1.55 12.28
C GLU A 50 13.47 -0.19 11.81
N ARG A 51 12.54 0.75 11.61
CA ARG A 51 12.82 2.16 11.28
C ARG A 51 13.56 2.38 9.95
N LYS A 52 13.65 1.36 9.09
CA LYS A 52 14.25 1.47 7.77
C LYS A 52 13.25 2.02 6.73
N ARG A 53 13.78 2.76 5.77
CA ARG A 53 13.04 3.34 4.63
C ARG A 53 13.28 2.54 3.37
N ALA A 54 12.46 2.71 2.34
CA ALA A 54 12.54 1.90 1.12
C ALA A 54 13.94 1.95 0.46
N ASN A 55 14.60 3.12 0.50
CA ASN A 55 15.96 3.29 0.01
C ASN A 55 16.99 2.36 0.68
N TYR A 56 16.82 2.03 1.97
CA TYR A 56 17.69 1.07 2.63
C TYR A 56 17.56 -0.32 2.00
N TYR A 57 16.32 -0.76 1.76
CA TYR A 57 16.07 -2.08 1.20
C TYR A 57 16.59 -2.20 -0.24
N ILE A 58 16.35 -1.16 -1.06
CA ILE A 58 16.80 -1.15 -2.45
C ILE A 58 18.33 -1.20 -2.52
N ASN A 59 19.04 -0.37 -1.76
CA ASN A 59 20.50 -0.34 -1.85
C ASN A 59 21.20 -1.55 -1.23
N ASN A 60 20.64 -2.15 -0.17
CA ASN A 60 21.32 -3.23 0.55
C ASN A 60 20.94 -4.63 0.04
N PHE A 61 19.80 -4.77 -0.62
CA PHE A 61 19.29 -6.10 -1.02
C PHE A 61 18.95 -6.20 -2.50
N ALA A 62 18.64 -5.10 -3.18
CA ALA A 62 18.29 -5.08 -4.60
C ALA A 62 19.39 -4.53 -5.50
N GLY A 63 20.64 -4.44 -5.02
CA GLY A 63 21.77 -3.96 -5.81
C GLY A 63 21.78 -2.45 -6.11
N GLY A 64 20.81 -1.70 -5.59
CA GLY A 64 20.64 -0.27 -5.86
C GLY A 64 19.57 0.03 -6.92
N TYR A 65 19.50 1.30 -7.32
CA TYR A 65 18.60 1.76 -8.36
C TYR A 65 19.27 1.60 -9.72
N ALA A 66 18.50 1.23 -10.74
CA ALA A 66 18.97 1.28 -12.11
C ALA A 66 19.36 2.72 -12.50
N ARG A 67 20.28 2.89 -13.46
CA ARG A 67 20.83 4.22 -13.82
C ARG A 67 19.73 5.15 -14.34
N GLU A 68 18.79 4.58 -15.06
CA GLU A 68 17.59 5.18 -15.64
C GLU A 68 16.48 5.44 -14.61
N ASN A 69 16.57 4.85 -13.41
CA ASN A 69 15.51 4.93 -12.42
C ASN A 69 15.70 6.07 -11.41
N ASN A 70 14.72 6.97 -11.40
CA ASN A 70 14.67 8.06 -10.45
C ASN A 70 14.15 7.56 -9.08
N LYS A 71 14.94 7.79 -8.02
CA LYS A 71 14.57 7.46 -6.62
C LYS A 71 13.22 8.03 -6.19
N ASN A 72 12.76 9.11 -6.83
CA ASN A 72 11.46 9.74 -6.65
C ASN A 72 10.28 8.86 -7.09
N ARG A 73 10.52 7.83 -7.90
CA ARG A 73 9.50 6.87 -8.38
C ARG A 73 9.37 5.64 -7.47
N THR A 74 10.01 5.66 -6.31
CA THR A 74 9.84 4.59 -5.32
C THR A 74 8.50 4.73 -4.61
N VAL A 75 7.73 3.64 -4.61
CA VAL A 75 6.43 3.56 -3.95
C VAL A 75 6.45 2.42 -2.94
N VAL A 76 5.77 2.62 -1.81
CA VAL A 76 5.57 1.60 -0.78
C VAL A 76 4.08 1.35 -0.64
N VAL A 77 3.67 0.12 -0.91
CA VAL A 77 2.34 -0.41 -0.65
C VAL A 77 2.39 -1.09 0.72
N TYR A 78 1.60 -0.58 1.66
CA TYR A 78 1.52 -1.10 3.03
C TYR A 78 0.51 -2.26 3.13
N PRO A 79 0.60 -3.11 4.17
CA PRO A 79 -0.34 -4.23 4.36
C PRO A 79 -1.81 -3.82 4.45
N ASN A 80 -2.10 -2.58 4.84
CA ASN A 80 -3.45 -2.03 4.90
C ASN A 80 -3.95 -1.47 3.56
N GLY A 81 -3.21 -1.68 2.46
CA GLY A 81 -3.53 -1.18 1.13
C GLY A 81 -3.18 0.29 0.90
N SER A 82 -2.73 1.03 1.92
CA SER A 82 -2.28 2.41 1.73
C SER A 82 -1.00 2.45 0.90
N VAL A 83 -0.83 3.52 0.13
CA VAL A 83 0.30 3.71 -0.78
C VAL A 83 1.00 5.02 -0.42
N LYS A 84 2.33 5.01 -0.32
CA LYS A 84 3.14 6.23 -0.18
C LYS A 84 4.27 6.25 -1.17
N ARG A 85 4.54 7.42 -1.73
CA ARG A 85 5.63 7.66 -2.66
C ARG A 85 6.80 8.39 -2.00
N SER A 86 8.00 8.22 -2.55
CA SER A 86 9.16 9.06 -2.26
C SER A 86 8.82 10.53 -2.50
N ILE A 87 9.21 11.39 -1.55
CA ILE A 87 9.07 12.83 -1.68
C ILE A 87 10.36 13.39 -2.29
N ASN A 88 10.22 14.18 -3.36
CA ASN A 88 11.33 14.91 -3.96
C ASN A 88 11.48 16.29 -3.32
N TYR A 89 12.63 16.58 -2.73
CA TYR A 89 12.97 17.92 -2.20
C TYR A 89 13.88 18.73 -3.15
N GLY A 90 13.99 18.32 -4.42
CA GLY A 90 14.85 18.94 -5.43
C GLY A 90 16.30 18.46 -5.32
N LEU A 91 16.95 18.68 -4.17
CA LEU A 91 18.35 18.28 -3.94
C LEU A 91 18.49 16.81 -3.51
N PHE A 92 17.46 16.26 -2.88
CA PHE A 92 17.46 14.88 -2.43
C PHE A 92 16.05 14.31 -2.42
N SER A 93 15.97 12.98 -2.43
CA SER A 93 14.73 12.23 -2.36
C SER A 93 14.59 11.52 -1.03
N LEU A 94 13.39 11.60 -0.44
CA LEU A 94 13.09 10.94 0.83
C LEU A 94 12.10 9.81 0.61
N SER A 95 12.63 8.59 0.61
CA SER A 95 11.80 7.38 0.49
C SER A 95 10.93 7.12 1.74
N PRO A 96 9.74 6.50 1.60
CA PRO A 96 8.85 6.22 2.73
C PRO A 96 9.45 5.23 3.73
N ARG A 97 9.00 5.29 4.98
CA ARG A 97 9.29 4.25 5.99
C ARG A 97 8.52 2.98 5.64
N VAL A 98 9.13 1.83 5.87
CA VAL A 98 8.56 0.53 5.50
C VAL A 98 8.07 -0.15 6.77
N THR A 99 6.98 -0.92 6.70
CA THR A 99 6.51 -1.79 7.79
C THR A 99 6.57 -3.26 7.38
N LYS A 100 6.46 -4.16 8.34
CA LYS A 100 6.35 -5.62 8.09
C LYS A 100 5.25 -5.89 7.06
N GLY A 101 5.54 -6.76 6.09
CA GLY A 101 4.60 -7.14 5.03
C GLY A 101 4.37 -6.07 3.95
N SER A 102 5.12 -4.97 3.95
CA SER A 102 4.99 -3.97 2.87
C SER A 102 5.67 -4.45 1.59
N THR A 103 5.17 -3.96 0.46
CA THR A 103 5.80 -4.12 -0.85
C THR A 103 6.38 -2.78 -1.31
N ILE A 104 7.68 -2.76 -1.55
CA ILE A 104 8.39 -1.66 -2.19
C ILE A 104 8.36 -1.91 -3.69
N LYS A 105 7.80 -0.97 -4.45
CA LYS A 105 7.74 -1.01 -5.91
C LYS A 105 8.55 0.14 -6.49
N LEU A 106 9.49 -0.19 -7.37
CA LEU A 106 10.09 0.77 -8.29
C LEU A 106 9.22 0.83 -9.55
N MET A 107 8.62 1.99 -9.79
CA MET A 107 7.77 2.20 -10.96
C MET A 107 8.59 2.80 -12.10
N SER A 108 8.27 2.39 -13.33
CA SER A 108 8.76 3.06 -14.53
C SER A 108 8.17 4.48 -14.63
N GLU A 109 8.74 5.31 -15.50
CA GLU A 109 8.24 6.65 -15.79
C GLU A 109 6.77 6.61 -16.27
N GLU A 110 6.48 5.72 -17.21
CA GLU A 110 5.13 5.50 -17.76
C GLU A 110 4.10 5.15 -16.67
N GLN A 111 4.46 4.28 -15.71
CA GLN A 111 3.57 3.90 -14.60
C GLN A 111 3.30 5.05 -13.64
N VAL A 112 4.28 5.93 -13.46
CA VAL A 112 4.13 7.16 -12.67
C VAL A 112 3.22 8.14 -13.38
N GLU A 113 3.43 8.34 -14.67
CA GLU A 113 2.60 9.22 -15.50
C GLU A 113 1.16 8.71 -15.56
N GLU A 114 0.89 7.41 -15.70
CA GLU A 114 -0.47 6.86 -15.68
C GLU A 114 -1.19 7.11 -14.34
N MET A 115 -0.48 6.99 -13.21
CA MET A 115 -1.03 7.30 -11.89
C MET A 115 -1.30 8.79 -11.69
N GLU A 116 -0.49 9.68 -12.28
CA GLU A 116 -0.67 11.14 -12.23
C GLU A 116 -1.68 11.64 -13.27
N ALA A 117 -1.73 10.98 -14.43
CA ALA A 117 -2.61 11.22 -15.58
C ALA A 117 -3.99 10.56 -15.43
N THR A 118 -4.28 9.98 -14.26
CA THR A 118 -5.65 9.95 -13.74
C THR A 118 -5.87 11.17 -12.84
N PRO A 119 -5.85 12.41 -13.38
CA PRO A 119 -6.41 13.50 -12.62
C PRO A 119 -7.86 13.11 -12.35
N LEU A 120 -8.37 13.44 -11.16
CA LEU A 120 -9.80 13.58 -10.99
C LEU A 120 -10.24 14.62 -12.03
N ASP A 121 -10.64 14.15 -13.20
CA ASP A 121 -11.12 14.99 -14.27
C ASP A 121 -12.47 15.51 -13.77
N TRP A 122 -12.42 16.70 -13.18
CA TRP A 122 -13.56 17.30 -12.52
C TRP A 122 -14.75 17.40 -13.48
N ASN A 123 -14.51 17.55 -14.78
CA ASN A 123 -15.57 17.48 -15.78
C ASN A 123 -16.23 16.10 -15.80
N VAL A 124 -15.45 15.03 -15.86
CA VAL A 124 -15.95 13.64 -15.85
C VAL A 124 -16.60 13.27 -14.50
N ALA A 125 -16.06 13.74 -13.39
CA ALA A 125 -16.63 13.51 -12.06
C ALA A 125 -17.97 14.25 -11.87
N ILE A 126 -18.07 15.48 -12.37
CA ILE A 126 -19.31 16.27 -12.39
C ILE A 126 -20.34 15.59 -13.29
N GLU A 127 -19.98 15.14 -14.48
CA GLU A 127 -20.90 14.45 -15.40
C GLU A 127 -21.46 13.15 -14.80
N LYS A 128 -20.59 12.31 -14.22
CA LYS A 128 -21.01 11.04 -13.59
C LYS A 128 -21.91 11.24 -12.38
N THR A 129 -21.74 12.33 -11.64
CA THR A 129 -22.61 12.65 -10.50
C THR A 129 -23.94 13.22 -10.97
N LEU A 130 -23.95 14.09 -11.98
CA LEU A 130 -25.16 14.61 -12.63
C LEU A 130 -26.06 13.49 -13.15
N ILE A 131 -25.50 12.48 -13.83
CA ILE A 131 -26.29 11.34 -14.35
C ILE A 131 -26.96 10.57 -13.20
N LYS A 132 -26.24 10.32 -12.11
CA LYS A 132 -26.79 9.63 -10.92
C LYS A 132 -27.88 10.47 -10.25
N VAL A 133 -27.65 11.76 -10.06
CA VAL A 133 -28.64 12.69 -9.49
C VAL A 133 -29.88 12.75 -10.37
N THR A 134 -29.71 12.84 -11.68
CA THR A 134 -30.81 12.86 -12.65
C THR A 134 -31.60 11.56 -12.62
N GLY A 135 -30.93 10.41 -12.51
CA GLY A 135 -31.60 9.12 -12.34
C GLY A 135 -32.43 9.05 -11.06
N VAL A 136 -31.88 9.52 -9.93
CA VAL A 136 -32.60 9.59 -8.65
C VAL A 136 -33.78 10.56 -8.73
N MET A 137 -33.60 11.75 -9.30
CA MET A 137 -34.66 12.74 -9.51
C MET A 137 -35.77 12.19 -10.42
N SER A 138 -35.40 11.51 -11.50
CA SER A 138 -36.37 10.90 -12.42
C SER A 138 -37.17 9.82 -11.72
N LEU A 139 -36.51 8.96 -10.95
CA LEU A 139 -37.17 7.95 -10.14
C LEU A 139 -38.11 8.58 -9.10
N TYR A 140 -37.65 9.63 -8.41
CA TYR A 140 -38.44 10.38 -7.45
C TYR A 140 -39.70 10.99 -8.09
N LEU A 141 -39.58 11.62 -9.26
CA LEU A 141 -40.71 12.19 -10.00
C LEU A 141 -41.69 11.11 -10.47
N LEU A 142 -41.20 9.96 -10.92
CA LEU A 142 -42.05 8.82 -11.30
C LEU A 142 -42.84 8.29 -10.10
N ILE A 143 -42.18 8.11 -8.95
CA ILE A 143 -42.84 7.71 -7.72
C ILE A 143 -43.90 8.75 -7.34
N ASN A 144 -43.53 10.03 -7.27
CA ASN A 144 -44.43 11.10 -6.89
C ASN A 144 -45.65 11.22 -7.83
N ARG A 145 -45.48 10.95 -9.14
CA ARG A 145 -46.58 10.93 -10.11
C ARG A 145 -47.54 9.75 -9.91
N ILE A 146 -47.03 8.59 -9.50
CA ILE A 146 -47.84 7.39 -9.23
C ILE A 146 -48.55 7.51 -7.88
N SER A 147 -47.89 8.05 -6.85
CA SER A 147 -48.47 8.24 -5.52
C SER A 147 -49.35 9.49 -5.40
N GLY A 148 -49.12 10.52 -6.22
CA GLY A 148 -49.90 11.75 -6.29
C GLY A 148 -51.07 11.70 -7.29
N GLY A 149 -51.49 10.50 -7.70
CA GLY A 149 -52.72 10.29 -8.46
C GLY A 149 -53.96 10.41 -7.57
N PHE A 150 -54.24 11.64 -7.11
CA PHE A 150 -55.52 12.39 -7.07
C PHE A 150 -55.22 13.82 -6.61
#